data_AF-A0A7D7VH87-F1
#
_entry.id   AF-A0A7D7VH87-F1
#
_cell.length_a   1.000
_cell.length_b   1.000
_cell.length_c   1.000
_cell.angle_alpha   90.00
_cell.angle_beta   90.00
_cell.angle_gamma   90.00
#
_symmetry.space_group_name_H-M   'P 1'
#
loop_
_entity.id
_entity.type
_entity.pdbx_description
1 polymer ?
#
loop_
_entity_poly.entity_id
_entity_poly.type
_entity_poly.pdbx_seq_one_letter_code
_entity_poly.pdbx_strand_id
1 'polypeptide(L)'
;MRILTMVFLVWIVPVMALGEGISMREAQTRLFPHDGQAIQLSSSLSKDERDVMVALVPVLKTQLAASVEYYSSLAYSPDEGLISASMQGAFNYHDIASADAAARAACNKAKKSGSVSCRVAARILPQGFSNRDFTLSQPATAAFQESIRDWLTGSAMAVSRSTGAWGIGASADAALAECRIASKSASDCQVDVEN
;
A
#
# COMPACT_ATOMS: atom_id res chain seq x y z
N MET A 1 -55.20 26.52 -28.67
CA MET A 1 -54.28 26.06 -27.61
C MET A 1 -53.62 24.77 -28.06
N ARG A 2 -52.36 24.79 -28.51
CA ARG A 2 -51.57 23.59 -28.82
C ARG A 2 -50.59 23.38 -27.67
N ILE A 3 -50.77 22.27 -26.94
CA ILE A 3 -50.00 21.90 -25.76
C ILE A 3 -48.62 21.39 -26.21
N LEU A 4 -47.58 21.97 -25.61
CA LEU A 4 -46.17 21.70 -25.84
C LEU A 4 -45.79 20.43 -25.04
N THR A 5 -45.44 19.33 -25.72
CA THR A 5 -44.96 18.12 -25.05
C THR A 5 -43.45 18.23 -24.83
N MET A 6 -43.05 18.52 -23.60
CA MET A 6 -41.64 18.55 -23.17
C MET A 6 -41.21 17.12 -22.84
N VAL A 7 -40.22 16.60 -23.58
CA VAL A 7 -39.58 15.31 -23.32
C VAL A 7 -38.43 15.53 -22.34
N PHE A 8 -38.57 15.04 -21.11
CA PHE A 8 -37.47 15.01 -20.13
C PHE A 8 -36.59 13.77 -20.40
N LEU A 9 -35.35 14.00 -20.85
CA LEU A 9 -34.31 12.98 -20.86
C LEU A 9 -33.77 12.80 -19.43
N VAL A 10 -34.10 11.67 -18.79
CA VAL A 10 -33.47 11.25 -17.53
C VAL A 10 -32.15 10.56 -17.87
N TRP A 11 -31.03 11.20 -17.49
CA TRP A 11 -29.70 10.58 -17.55
C TRP A 11 -29.53 9.69 -16.31
N ILE A 12 -29.54 8.38 -16.53
CA ILE A 12 -29.16 7.40 -15.50
C ILE A 12 -27.63 7.45 -15.38
N VAL A 13 -27.12 8.07 -14.31
CA VAL A 13 -25.70 7.99 -13.97
C VAL A 13 -25.49 6.63 -13.27
N PRO A 14 -24.65 5.73 -13.80
CA PRO A 14 -24.34 4.50 -13.11
C PRO A 14 -23.63 4.82 -11.80
N VAL A 15 -24.25 4.46 -10.68
CA VAL A 15 -23.58 4.42 -9.37
C VAL A 15 -22.53 3.33 -9.47
N MET A 16 -21.25 3.70 -9.53
CA MET A 16 -20.17 2.73 -9.37
C MET A 16 -20.27 2.20 -7.95
N ALA A 17 -20.54 0.91 -7.79
CA ALA A 17 -20.47 0.23 -6.51
C ALA A 17 -19.05 0.41 -5.95
N LEU A 18 -18.94 1.12 -4.83
CA LEU A 18 -17.74 1.09 -4.01
C LEU A 18 -17.59 -0.35 -3.54
N GLY A 19 -16.41 -0.95 -3.75
CA GLY A 19 -16.16 -2.35 -3.44
C GLY A 19 -16.61 -2.66 -2.01
N GLU A 20 -17.45 -3.67 -1.86
CA GLU A 20 -17.86 -4.17 -0.55
C GLU A 20 -16.61 -4.66 0.18
N GLY A 21 -16.34 -4.10 1.35
CA GLY A 21 -15.27 -4.57 2.23
C GLY A 21 -15.47 -6.05 2.58
N ILE A 22 -14.41 -6.72 3.03
CA ILE A 22 -14.53 -8.14 3.43
C ILE A 22 -14.86 -8.25 4.92
N SER A 23 -15.42 -9.39 5.32
CA SER A 23 -15.66 -9.65 6.73
C SER A 23 -14.36 -9.78 7.53
N MET A 24 -14.37 -9.45 8.83
CA MET A 24 -13.23 -9.70 9.72
C MET A 24 -12.75 -11.15 9.65
N ARG A 25 -13.66 -12.13 9.62
CA ARG A 25 -13.30 -13.55 9.54
C ARG A 25 -12.57 -13.89 8.25
N GLU A 26 -13.04 -13.35 7.13
CA GLU A 26 -12.41 -13.51 5.83
C GLU A 26 -11.02 -12.85 5.79
N ALA A 27 -10.90 -11.63 6.32
CA ALA A 27 -9.62 -10.93 6.45
C ALA A 27 -8.61 -11.76 7.26
N GLN A 28 -9.03 -12.34 8.38
CA GLN A 28 -8.16 -13.15 9.24
C GLN A 28 -7.56 -14.36 8.50
N THR A 29 -8.33 -14.99 7.59
CA THR A 29 -7.83 -16.13 6.80
C THR A 29 -6.91 -15.72 5.64
N ARG A 30 -7.02 -14.47 5.19
CA ARG A 30 -6.31 -13.96 4.00
C ARG A 30 -5.05 -13.18 4.32
N LEU A 31 -4.93 -12.64 5.52
CA LEU A 31 -3.74 -11.87 5.91
C LEU A 31 -2.53 -12.77 6.13
N PHE A 32 -1.35 -12.24 5.81
CA PHE A 32 -0.12 -12.86 6.23
C PHE A 32 0.07 -12.68 7.74
N PRO A 33 0.80 -13.56 8.42
CA PRO A 33 1.30 -13.25 9.75
C PRO A 33 2.08 -11.92 9.73
N HIS A 34 1.97 -11.13 10.80
CA HIS A 34 2.67 -9.85 10.90
C HIS A 34 4.16 -10.01 11.27
N ASP A 35 4.59 -11.24 11.53
CA ASP A 35 5.95 -11.62 11.85
C ASP A 35 6.64 -12.34 10.67
N GLY A 36 7.92 -12.04 10.49
CA GLY A 36 8.78 -12.71 9.50
C GLY A 36 8.75 -12.08 8.10
N GLN A 37 9.94 -11.69 7.60
CA GLN A 37 10.11 -10.93 6.37
C GLN A 37 11.03 -11.60 5.37
N ALA A 38 10.73 -11.43 4.09
CA ALA A 38 11.59 -11.83 3.00
C ALA A 38 11.96 -10.63 2.13
N ILE A 39 13.19 -10.65 1.61
CA ILE A 39 13.67 -9.67 0.63
C ILE A 39 13.59 -10.32 -0.74
N GLN A 40 12.81 -9.73 -1.64
CA GLN A 40 12.81 -10.10 -3.05
C GLN A 40 13.67 -9.10 -3.82
N LEU A 41 14.80 -9.56 -4.36
CA LEU A 41 15.69 -8.76 -5.18
C LEU A 41 15.29 -8.82 -6.66
N SER A 42 15.49 -7.72 -7.37
CA SER A 42 15.28 -7.68 -8.82
C SER A 42 16.32 -8.55 -9.55
N SER A 43 15.85 -9.26 -10.58
CA SER A 43 16.71 -10.00 -11.49
C SER A 43 17.58 -9.10 -12.36
N SER A 44 17.24 -7.80 -12.46
CA SER A 44 18.01 -6.82 -13.23
C SER A 44 19.30 -6.36 -12.55
N LEU A 45 19.47 -6.66 -11.26
CA LEU A 45 20.68 -6.31 -10.53
C LEU A 45 21.85 -7.23 -10.95
N SER A 46 23.07 -6.72 -10.91
CA SER A 46 24.28 -7.54 -10.97
C SER A 46 24.45 -8.36 -9.67
N LYS A 47 25.44 -9.25 -9.62
CA LYS A 47 25.74 -9.97 -8.38
C LYS A 47 26.15 -9.02 -7.26
N ASP A 48 27.07 -8.09 -7.56
CA ASP A 48 27.58 -7.15 -6.56
C ASP A 48 26.47 -6.21 -6.06
N GLU A 49 25.59 -5.77 -6.96
CA GLU A 49 24.42 -4.97 -6.60
C GLU A 49 23.45 -5.73 -5.69
N ARG A 50 23.23 -7.03 -5.94
CA ARG A 50 22.43 -7.87 -5.03
C ARG A 50 23.10 -7.99 -3.66
N ASP A 51 24.40 -8.21 -3.62
CA ASP A 51 25.14 -8.35 -2.36
C ASP A 51 25.06 -7.04 -1.54
N VAL A 52 25.15 -5.87 -2.21
CA VAL A 52 24.90 -4.55 -1.60
C VAL A 52 23.47 -4.45 -1.06
N MET A 53 22.45 -4.84 -1.84
CA MET A 53 21.05 -4.76 -1.39
C MET A 53 20.76 -5.66 -0.19
N VAL A 54 21.32 -6.87 -0.16
CA VAL A 54 21.20 -7.80 0.99
C VAL A 54 21.78 -7.18 2.26
N ALA A 55 22.91 -6.48 2.15
CA ALA A 55 23.53 -5.79 3.28
C ALA A 55 22.77 -4.52 3.69
N LEU A 56 22.22 -3.78 2.71
CA LEU A 56 21.58 -2.49 2.92
C LEU A 56 20.20 -2.60 3.59
N VAL A 57 19.35 -3.54 3.17
CA VAL A 57 17.96 -3.61 3.66
C VAL A 57 17.89 -3.79 5.19
N PRO A 58 18.69 -4.64 5.84
CA PRO A 58 18.76 -4.72 7.30
C PRO A 58 19.18 -3.39 7.94
N VAL A 59 20.14 -2.68 7.34
CA VAL A 59 20.58 -1.36 7.82
C VAL A 59 19.44 -0.35 7.76
N LEU A 60 18.73 -0.28 6.63
CA LEU A 60 17.54 0.58 6.48
C LEU A 60 16.51 0.28 7.58
N LYS A 61 16.27 -1.00 7.88
CA LYS A 61 15.36 -1.40 8.96
C LYS A 61 15.83 -0.92 10.35
N THR A 62 17.13 -0.96 10.63
CA THR A 62 17.66 -0.50 11.92
C THR A 62 17.70 1.03 12.06
N GLN A 63 17.98 1.74 10.96
CA GLN A 63 18.11 3.21 10.99
C GLN A 63 16.77 3.92 10.89
N LEU A 64 15.84 3.37 10.11
CA LEU A 64 14.46 3.83 10.03
C LEU A 64 13.68 3.11 11.13
N ALA A 65 13.85 3.57 12.37
CA ALA A 65 13.39 2.94 13.62
C ALA A 65 11.92 2.48 13.67
N ALA A 66 11.10 2.88 12.70
CA ALA A 66 9.86 2.22 12.31
C ALA A 66 9.67 2.53 10.82
N SER A 67 9.66 1.53 9.91
CA SER A 67 8.91 1.57 8.62
C SER A 67 9.38 0.61 7.53
N VAL A 68 10.51 -0.11 7.62
CA VAL A 68 10.86 -1.07 6.54
C VAL A 68 10.15 -2.41 6.75
N GLU A 69 8.84 -2.41 6.58
CA GLU A 69 7.96 -3.57 6.78
C GLU A 69 7.39 -4.07 5.44
N TYR A 70 6.52 -5.09 5.48
CA TYR A 70 6.05 -5.74 4.25
C TYR A 70 5.25 -4.80 3.35
N TYR A 71 5.37 -5.05 2.04
CA TYR A 71 4.93 -4.16 0.97
C TYR A 71 5.69 -2.84 0.94
N SER A 72 7.00 -2.92 1.19
CA SER A 72 7.93 -1.84 0.93
C SER A 72 8.73 -2.12 -0.34
N SER A 73 9.07 -1.08 -1.09
CA SER A 73 9.83 -1.17 -2.33
C SER A 73 10.94 -0.13 -2.38
N LEU A 74 12.08 -0.52 -2.93
CA LEU A 74 13.23 0.34 -3.20
C LEU A 74 13.43 0.44 -4.71
N ALA A 75 13.59 1.65 -5.23
CA ALA A 75 13.82 1.91 -6.65
C ALA A 75 15.10 2.72 -6.87
N TYR A 76 15.73 2.51 -8.02
CA TYR A 76 16.99 3.14 -8.41
C TYR A 76 17.03 3.45 -9.91
N SER A 77 17.87 4.40 -10.31
CA SER A 77 18.22 4.65 -11.72
C SER A 77 19.40 3.76 -12.12
N PRO A 78 19.27 2.85 -13.10
CA PRO A 78 20.33 1.89 -13.41
C PRO A 78 21.68 2.49 -13.81
N ASP A 79 21.67 3.63 -14.51
CA ASP A 79 22.85 4.35 -14.97
C ASP A 79 23.50 5.22 -13.88
N GLU A 80 22.79 5.52 -12.80
CA GLU A 80 23.34 6.21 -11.63
C GLU A 80 23.81 5.26 -10.53
N GLY A 81 23.32 4.02 -10.54
CA GLY A 81 23.66 2.98 -9.58
C GLY A 81 22.94 3.07 -8.23
N LEU A 82 23.10 2.03 -7.41
CA LEU A 82 22.39 1.87 -6.12
C LEU A 82 22.83 2.86 -5.03
N ILE A 83 24.02 3.43 -5.12
CA ILE A 83 24.56 4.36 -4.10
C ILE A 83 24.15 5.82 -4.41
N SER A 84 23.46 6.06 -5.53
CA SER A 84 22.99 7.40 -5.89
C SER A 84 21.95 7.92 -4.89
N ALA A 85 21.93 9.24 -4.69
CA ALA A 85 20.87 9.93 -3.96
C ALA A 85 19.47 9.73 -4.61
N SER A 86 19.42 9.30 -5.88
CA SER A 86 18.17 8.95 -6.56
C SER A 86 17.60 7.60 -6.14
N MET A 87 18.33 6.78 -5.37
CA MET A 87 17.73 5.60 -4.74
C MET A 87 16.68 6.05 -3.72
N GLN A 88 15.44 5.63 -3.94
CA GLN A 88 14.30 6.04 -3.12
C GLN A 88 13.49 4.82 -2.70
N GLY A 89 12.85 4.94 -1.53
CA GLY A 89 11.98 3.91 -0.99
C GLY A 89 10.54 4.38 -0.85
N ALA A 90 9.62 3.44 -0.93
CA ALA A 90 8.23 3.60 -0.52
C ALA A 90 7.88 2.46 0.42
N PHE A 91 7.36 2.81 1.59
CA PHE A 91 7.29 1.90 2.73
C PHE A 91 5.86 1.76 3.25
N ASN A 92 5.53 0.59 3.79
CA ASN A 92 4.28 0.32 4.49
C ASN A 92 3.00 0.49 3.67
N TYR A 93 3.04 0.12 2.39
CA TYR A 93 1.85 0.07 1.55
C TYR A 93 1.03 -1.18 1.85
N HIS A 94 -0.16 -1.26 1.27
CA HIS A 94 -1.01 -2.44 1.44
C HIS A 94 -0.85 -3.48 0.33
N ASP A 95 -0.07 -3.20 -0.72
CA ASP A 95 0.19 -4.12 -1.82
C ASP A 95 1.50 -3.77 -2.56
N ILE A 96 1.99 -4.73 -3.37
CA ILE A 96 3.25 -4.57 -4.11
C ILE A 96 3.15 -3.48 -5.17
N ALA A 97 2.05 -3.43 -5.93
CA ALA A 97 1.94 -2.57 -7.10
C ALA A 97 1.98 -1.09 -6.72
N SER A 98 1.29 -0.73 -5.64
CA SER A 98 1.25 0.62 -5.07
C SER A 98 2.62 1.02 -4.53
N ALA A 99 3.29 0.15 -3.77
CA ALA A 99 4.65 0.38 -3.26
C ALA A 99 5.66 0.60 -4.40
N ASP A 100 5.62 -0.28 -5.39
CA ASP A 100 6.46 -0.25 -6.59
C ASP A 100 6.29 1.07 -7.35
N ALA A 101 5.04 1.50 -7.56
CA ALA A 101 4.71 2.73 -8.26
C ALA A 101 5.21 3.95 -7.50
N ALA A 102 4.97 4.01 -6.19
CA ALA A 102 5.43 5.10 -5.33
C ALA A 102 6.96 5.20 -5.28
N ALA A 103 7.67 4.08 -5.11
CA ALA A 103 9.13 4.06 -5.09
C ALA A 103 9.72 4.55 -6.42
N ARG A 104 9.18 4.06 -7.55
CA ARG A 104 9.62 4.52 -8.89
C ARG A 104 9.30 5.99 -9.12
N ALA A 105 8.16 6.49 -8.68
CA ALA A 105 7.79 7.90 -8.82
C ALA A 105 8.76 8.80 -8.03
N ALA A 106 9.05 8.44 -6.77
CA ALA A 106 10.02 9.14 -5.94
C ALA A 106 11.43 9.12 -6.58
N CYS A 107 11.90 7.96 -7.03
CA CYS A 107 13.18 7.82 -7.71
C CYS A 107 13.25 8.65 -8.99
N ASN A 108 12.24 8.61 -9.85
CA ASN A 108 12.22 9.37 -11.10
C ASN A 108 12.20 10.89 -10.88
N LYS A 109 11.69 11.36 -9.73
CA LYS A 109 11.76 12.76 -9.31
C LYS A 109 13.16 13.14 -8.81
N ALA A 110 13.88 12.20 -8.21
CA ALA A 110 15.19 12.43 -7.60
C ALA A 110 16.38 12.21 -8.56
N LYS A 111 16.22 11.42 -9.62
CA LYS A 111 17.27 11.17 -10.60
C LYS A 111 17.64 12.42 -11.40
N LYS A 112 18.86 12.43 -11.93
CA LYS A 112 19.38 13.48 -12.81
C LYS A 112 18.58 13.53 -14.10
N SER A 113 18.51 14.73 -14.67
CA SER A 113 17.92 14.92 -16.00
C SER A 113 18.70 14.12 -17.04
N GLY A 114 17.99 13.44 -17.93
CA GLY A 114 18.58 12.56 -18.95
C GLY A 114 18.90 11.14 -18.50
N SER A 115 18.86 10.83 -17.19
CA SER A 115 19.09 9.47 -16.71
C SER A 115 17.98 8.51 -17.06
N VAL A 116 18.29 7.21 -17.07
CA VAL A 116 17.36 6.13 -17.39
C VAL A 116 16.17 6.11 -16.41
N SER A 117 15.00 5.63 -16.85
CA SER A 117 13.85 5.47 -15.95
C SER A 117 14.15 4.51 -14.80
N CYS A 118 13.70 4.89 -13.60
CA CYS A 118 13.93 4.09 -12.40
C CYS A 118 13.25 2.72 -12.45
N ARG A 119 13.93 1.73 -11.87
CA ARG A 119 13.48 0.34 -11.73
C ARG A 119 13.46 -0.05 -10.26
N VAL A 120 12.66 -1.06 -9.91
CA VAL A 120 12.64 -1.63 -8.56
C VAL A 120 13.90 -2.47 -8.37
N ALA A 121 14.64 -2.21 -7.30
CA ALA A 121 15.82 -2.97 -6.89
C ALA A 121 15.45 -4.09 -5.91
N ALA A 122 14.60 -3.79 -4.94
CA ALA A 122 14.19 -4.75 -3.92
C ALA A 122 12.77 -4.49 -3.44
N ARG A 123 12.13 -5.55 -2.95
CA ARG A 123 10.88 -5.51 -2.20
C ARG A 123 11.08 -6.20 -0.86
N ILE A 124 10.47 -5.65 0.18
CA ILE A 124 10.33 -6.29 1.49
C ILE A 124 8.90 -6.83 1.55
N LEU A 125 8.78 -8.15 1.67
CA LEU A 125 7.51 -8.89 1.58
C LEU A 125 7.33 -9.79 2.80
N PRO A 126 6.11 -10.28 3.07
CA PRO A 126 5.88 -11.26 4.10
C PRO A 126 6.70 -12.53 3.86
N GLN A 127 7.13 -13.20 4.91
CA GLN A 127 7.76 -14.51 4.78
C GLN A 127 6.78 -15.50 4.14
N GLY A 128 7.26 -16.28 3.18
CA GLY A 128 6.42 -17.22 2.42
C GLY A 128 5.40 -16.53 1.51
N PHE A 129 5.68 -15.28 1.09
CA PHE A 129 4.77 -14.52 0.24
C PHE A 129 4.32 -15.29 -1.00
N SER A 130 3.00 -15.24 -1.22
CA SER A 130 2.32 -15.59 -2.46
C SER A 130 1.36 -14.46 -2.81
N ASN A 131 1.01 -14.27 -4.08
CA ASN A 131 -0.01 -13.29 -4.42
C ASN A 131 -1.35 -13.65 -3.72
N ARG A 132 -2.02 -12.63 -3.19
CA ARG A 132 -3.33 -12.72 -2.54
C ARG A 132 -4.18 -11.53 -2.97
N ASP A 133 -5.49 -11.73 -3.03
CA ASP A 133 -6.44 -10.69 -3.45
C ASP A 133 -6.69 -9.65 -2.34
N PHE A 134 -6.35 -9.98 -1.09
CA PHE A 134 -6.43 -9.09 0.05
C PHE A 134 -5.11 -9.08 0.82
N THR A 135 -4.54 -7.91 0.96
CA THR A 135 -3.27 -7.67 1.66
C THR A 135 -3.35 -6.35 2.42
N LEU A 136 -2.62 -6.27 3.54
CA LEU A 136 -2.47 -5.08 4.37
C LEU A 136 -0.98 -4.90 4.71
N SER A 137 -0.55 -3.66 4.94
CA SER A 137 0.78 -3.38 5.51
C SER A 137 0.98 -4.15 6.82
N GLN A 138 2.23 -4.38 7.21
CA GLN A 138 2.52 -5.10 8.44
C GLN A 138 1.92 -4.40 9.69
N PRO A 139 2.00 -3.06 9.85
CA PRO A 139 1.34 -2.37 10.97
C PRO A 139 -0.18 -2.50 10.94
N ALA A 140 -0.79 -2.37 9.76
CA ALA A 140 -2.24 -2.53 9.63
C ALA A 140 -2.66 -3.97 9.98
N THR A 141 -1.86 -4.96 9.58
CA THR A 141 -2.09 -6.37 9.95
C THR A 141 -1.96 -6.59 11.45
N ALA A 142 -0.92 -6.02 12.09
CA ALA A 142 -0.74 -6.10 13.53
C ALA A 142 -1.92 -5.45 14.28
N ALA A 143 -2.30 -4.23 13.91
CA ALA A 143 -3.43 -3.53 14.51
C ALA A 143 -4.75 -4.27 14.30
N PHE A 144 -4.99 -4.82 13.11
CA PHE A 144 -6.14 -5.67 12.83
C PHE A 144 -6.23 -6.85 13.81
N GLN A 145 -5.10 -7.54 14.05
CA GLN A 145 -5.03 -8.70 14.94
C GLN A 145 -5.16 -8.33 16.42
N GLU A 146 -4.62 -7.19 16.84
CA GLU A 146 -4.75 -6.68 18.20
C GLU A 146 -6.19 -6.25 18.53
N SER A 147 -6.94 -5.77 17.53
CA SER A 147 -8.34 -5.34 17.68
C SER A 147 -9.39 -6.44 17.55
N ILE A 148 -9.03 -7.74 17.58
CA ILE A 148 -9.98 -8.89 17.46
C ILE A 148 -11.25 -8.73 18.31
N ARG A 149 -11.15 -8.18 19.53
CA ARG A 149 -12.30 -7.97 20.40
C ARG A 149 -13.22 -6.85 19.92
N ASP A 150 -12.65 -5.77 19.39
CA ASP A 150 -13.39 -4.58 18.94
C ASP A 150 -14.21 -4.91 17.68
N TRP A 151 -13.68 -5.78 16.82
CA TRP A 151 -14.41 -6.31 15.66
C TRP A 151 -15.72 -6.99 16.04
N LEU A 152 -15.79 -7.67 17.19
CA LEU A 152 -17.02 -8.29 17.68
C LEU A 152 -18.10 -7.28 18.06
N THR A 153 -17.73 -6.01 18.20
CA THR A 153 -18.63 -4.90 18.59
C THR A 153 -18.97 -3.98 17.41
N GLY A 154 -18.58 -4.32 16.17
CA GLY A 154 -18.93 -3.58 14.96
C GLY A 154 -17.86 -2.61 14.46
N SER A 155 -16.60 -2.78 14.86
CA SER A 155 -15.49 -2.00 14.30
C SER A 155 -15.31 -2.21 12.79
N ALA A 156 -14.75 -1.21 12.14
CA ALA A 156 -14.33 -1.24 10.74
C ALA A 156 -12.87 -0.79 10.60
N MET A 157 -12.22 -1.20 9.51
CA MET A 157 -10.93 -0.68 9.07
C MET A 157 -11.05 -0.09 7.68
N ALA A 158 -10.47 1.10 7.52
CA ALA A 158 -10.30 1.73 6.23
C ALA A 158 -8.82 1.87 5.88
N VAL A 159 -8.52 1.82 4.58
CA VAL A 159 -7.15 1.96 4.06
C VAL A 159 -7.11 2.88 2.84
N SER A 160 -5.95 3.47 2.61
CA SER A 160 -5.59 4.21 1.40
C SER A 160 -4.49 3.44 0.69
N ARG A 161 -4.84 2.81 -0.45
CA ARG A 161 -3.90 2.01 -1.24
C ARG A 161 -2.76 2.87 -1.81
N SER A 162 -3.05 4.13 -2.15
CA SER A 162 -2.06 5.04 -2.72
C SER A 162 -1.06 5.61 -1.71
N THR A 163 -1.32 5.53 -0.41
CA THR A 163 -0.44 6.09 0.63
C THR A 163 0.07 5.09 1.65
N GLY A 164 -0.59 3.92 1.79
CA GLY A 164 -0.33 2.98 2.88
C GLY A 164 -0.94 3.39 4.23
N ALA A 165 -1.68 4.49 4.27
CA ALA A 165 -2.37 4.95 5.47
C ALA A 165 -3.62 4.10 5.73
N TRP A 166 -3.97 3.96 7.01
CA TRP A 166 -5.10 3.17 7.45
C TRP A 166 -5.65 3.73 8.76
N GLY A 167 -6.85 3.27 9.12
CA GLY A 167 -7.49 3.60 10.38
C GLY A 167 -8.49 2.52 10.80
N ILE A 168 -8.60 2.29 12.11
CA ILE A 168 -9.64 1.45 12.71
C ILE A 168 -10.59 2.36 13.48
N GLY A 169 -11.90 2.17 13.32
CA GLY A 169 -12.92 2.92 14.05
C GLY A 169 -14.03 2.03 14.56
N ALA A 170 -14.83 2.54 15.49
CA ALA A 170 -16.03 1.86 16.00
C ALA A 170 -17.18 1.77 14.96
N SER A 171 -16.98 2.34 13.77
CA SER A 171 -17.88 2.27 12.62
C SER A 171 -17.09 2.52 11.33
N ALA A 172 -17.70 2.22 10.18
CA ALA A 172 -17.18 2.55 8.85
C ALA A 172 -16.76 4.03 8.72
N ASP A 173 -17.64 4.96 9.15
CA ASP A 173 -17.36 6.40 9.09
C ASP A 173 -16.18 6.82 9.97
N ALA A 174 -16.08 6.24 11.17
CA ALA A 174 -14.96 6.49 12.07
C ALA A 174 -13.64 5.96 11.49
N ALA A 175 -13.65 4.76 10.91
CA ALA A 175 -12.47 4.18 10.25
C ALA A 175 -12.00 5.04 9.06
N LEU A 176 -12.94 5.51 8.24
CA LEU A 176 -12.67 6.44 7.14
C LEU A 176 -12.10 7.77 7.63
N ALA A 177 -12.59 8.30 8.75
CA ALA A 177 -12.06 9.53 9.33
C ALA A 177 -10.59 9.35 9.77
N GLU A 178 -10.28 8.26 10.47
CA GLU A 178 -8.91 7.94 10.90
C GLU A 178 -7.96 7.73 9.71
N CYS A 179 -8.41 6.98 8.68
CA CYS A 179 -7.63 6.82 7.45
C CYS A 179 -7.34 8.16 6.76
N ARG A 180 -8.32 9.07 6.69
CA ARG A 180 -8.13 10.40 6.10
C ARG A 180 -7.14 11.24 6.90
N ILE A 181 -7.17 11.18 8.23
CA ILE A 181 -6.19 11.86 9.08
C ILE A 181 -4.78 11.31 8.79
N ALA A 182 -4.62 9.98 8.82
CA ALA A 182 -3.34 9.31 8.61
C ALA A 182 -2.76 9.56 7.20
N SER A 183 -3.62 9.60 6.17
CA SER A 183 -3.23 9.82 4.77
C SER A 183 -2.96 11.28 4.42
N LYS A 184 -3.14 12.23 5.37
CA LYS A 184 -3.14 13.68 5.10
C LYS A 184 -4.19 14.05 4.06
N SER A 185 -5.39 13.47 4.20
CA SER A 185 -6.58 13.70 3.40
C SER A 185 -6.50 13.16 1.96
N ALA A 186 -5.90 11.99 1.77
CA ALA A 186 -6.02 11.28 0.48
C ALA A 186 -7.49 10.93 0.21
N SER A 187 -7.89 11.00 -1.06
CA SER A 187 -9.28 10.81 -1.48
C SER A 187 -9.67 9.34 -1.69
N ASP A 188 -8.73 8.40 -1.52
CA ASP A 188 -8.89 6.98 -1.81
C ASP A 188 -9.07 6.11 -0.55
N CYS A 189 -9.30 6.71 0.63
CA CYS A 189 -9.66 5.95 1.82
C CYS A 189 -10.98 5.20 1.60
N GLN A 190 -10.95 3.88 1.74
CA GLN A 190 -12.09 2.96 1.58
C GLN A 190 -12.15 2.00 2.75
N VAL A 191 -13.35 1.58 3.14
CA VAL A 191 -13.55 0.53 4.15
C VAL A 191 -13.21 -0.81 3.51
N ASP A 192 -12.21 -1.48 4.05
CA ASP A 192 -11.69 -2.73 3.53
C ASP A 192 -12.09 -3.92 4.39
N VAL A 193 -12.34 -3.69 5.68
CA VAL A 193 -12.80 -4.72 6.62
C VAL A 193 -13.92 -4.19 7.50
N GLU A 194 -14.98 -4.96 7.63
CA GLU A 194 -16.11 -4.69 8.53
C GLU A 194 -16.71 -5.99 9.09
N ASN A 195 -17.63 -5.88 10.05
CA ASN A 195 -18.32 -7.01 10.69
C ASN A 195 -19.83 -6.91 10.55
#